data_AF-A0A661MKS7-F1
#
_entry.id   AF-A0A661MKS7-F1
#
_cell.length_a   1.000
_cell.length_b   1.000
_cell.length_c   1.000
_cell.angle_alpha   90.00
_cell.angle_beta   90.00
_cell.angle_gamma   90.00
#
_symmetry.space_group_name_H-M   'P 1'
#
loop_
_entity.id
_entity.type
_entity.pdbx_description
1 polymer ?
#
loop_
_entity_poly.entity_id
_entity_poly.type
_entity_poly.pdbx_seq_one_letter_code
_entity_poly.pdbx_strand_id
1 'polypeptide(L)' 'MEFPYLFSPIKVGNMELRNRIVMTAMHLGYTPEGEVTDRLLNFYE' A
#
# COMPACT_ATOMS: atom_id res chain seq x y z
N MET A 1 13.20 -10.71 -18.57
CA MET A 1 13.31 -11.15 -17.16
C MET A 1 11.95 -11.64 -16.73
N GLU A 2 11.89 -12.76 -16.03
CA GLU A 2 10.63 -13.27 -15.45
C GLU A 2 10.65 -13.08 -13.93
N PHE A 3 9.50 -12.70 -13.37
CA PHE A 3 9.31 -12.50 -11.93
C PHE A 3 8.24 -13.47 -11.41
N PRO A 4 8.57 -14.78 -11.27
CA PRO A 4 7.58 -15.83 -11.05
C PRO A 4 6.78 -15.67 -9.74
N TYR A 5 7.32 -14.95 -8.76
CA TYR A 5 6.68 -14.75 -7.46
C TYR A 5 6.11 -13.35 -7.25
N LEU A 6 6.51 -12.35 -8.03
CA LEU A 6 6.15 -10.95 -7.75
C LEU A 6 4.63 -10.73 -7.84
N PHE A 7 4.00 -11.35 -8.83
CA PHE A 7 2.56 -11.25 -9.08
C PHE A 7 1.77 -12.44 -8.50
N SER A 8 2.42 -13.38 -7.81
CA SER A 8 1.73 -14.52 -7.22
C SER A 8 1.15 -14.17 -5.83
N PRO A 9 0.01 -14.76 -5.44
CA PRO A 9 -0.55 -14.52 -4.11
C PRO A 9 0.37 -14.95 -2.96
N ILE A 10 0.12 -14.38 -1.78
CA ILE A 10 0.75 -14.79 -0.53
C ILE A 10 -0.20 -14.57 0.66
N LYS A 11 -0.16 -15.47 1.64
CA LYS A 11 -0.88 -15.30 2.91
C LYS A 11 -0.01 -14.58 3.93
N VAL A 12 -0.52 -13.49 4.52
CA VAL A 12 0.12 -12.74 5.61
C VAL A 12 -0.85 -12.70 6.79
N GLY A 13 -0.53 -13.44 7.86
CA GLY A 13 -1.46 -13.66 8.97
C GLY A 13 -2.76 -14.33 8.49
N ASN A 14 -3.88 -13.63 8.66
CA ASN A 14 -5.20 -14.09 8.25
C ASN A 14 -5.69 -13.52 6.89
N MET A 15 -4.86 -12.73 6.20
CA MET A 15 -5.22 -12.09 4.93
C MET A 15 -4.44 -12.73 3.76
N GLU A 16 -5.09 -12.84 2.60
CA GLU A 16 -4.44 -13.17 1.33
C GLU A 16 -4.20 -11.89 0.53
N LEU A 17 -2.95 -11.65 0.14
CA LEU A 17 -2.56 -10.57 -0.76
C LEU A 17 -2.51 -11.11 -2.19
N ARG A 18 -3.15 -10.39 -3.12
CA ARG A 18 -3.22 -10.76 -4.54
C ARG A 18 -1.87 -10.78 -5.26
N ASN A 19 -0.87 -10.07 -4.74
CA ASN A 19 0.49 -10.02 -5.25
C ASN A 19 1.46 -9.61 -4.13
N ARG A 20 2.77 -9.63 -4.42
CA ARG A 20 3.84 -9.31 -3.47
C ARG A 20 4.39 -7.90 -3.65
N ILE A 21 3.62 -7.00 -4.26
CA ILE A 21 3.94 -5.58 -4.45
C ILE A 21 3.22 -4.80 -3.37
N VAL A 22 3.98 -4.14 -2.49
CA VAL A 22 3.44 -3.38 -1.36
C VAL A 22 3.87 -1.93 -1.46
N MET A 23 2.95 -1.00 -1.13
CA MET A 23 3.29 0.39 -0.89
C MET A 23 3.79 0.51 0.56
N THR A 24 5.05 0.90 0.74
CA THR A 24 5.63 1.10 2.08
C THR A 24 5.04 2.35 2.74
N ALA A 25 5.14 2.43 4.08
CA ALA A 25 4.79 3.66 4.80
C ALA A 25 5.64 4.84 4.31
N MET A 26 5.01 5.99 4.07
CA MET A 26 5.64 7.21 3.58
C MET A 26 5.11 8.41 4.35
N HIS A 27 6.00 9.33 4.74
CA HIS A 27 5.63 10.58 5.39
C HIS A 27 5.34 11.65 4.34
N LEU A 28 4.10 11.72 3.87
CA LEU A 28 3.69 12.60 2.75
C LEU A 28 3.51 14.07 3.13
N GLY A 29 3.33 14.38 4.41
CA GLY A 29 3.04 15.75 4.87
C GLY A 29 1.65 16.25 4.46
N TYR A 30 0.70 15.36 4.19
CA TYR A 30 -0.66 15.71 3.75
C TYR A 30 -1.65 15.94 4.90
N THR A 31 -1.18 15.88 6.14
CA THR A 31 -1.98 16.05 7.36
C THR A 31 -1.36 17.13 8.28
N PRO A 32 -1.29 18.41 7.84
CA PRO A 32 -0.61 19.45 8.61
C PRO A 32 -1.26 19.70 9.99
N GLU A 33 -2.57 19.50 10.10
CA GLU A 33 -3.32 19.63 11.35
C GLU A 33 -3.37 18.31 12.16
N GLY A 34 -2.71 17.25 11.67
CA GLY A 34 -2.74 15.92 12.29
C GLY A 34 -3.99 15.10 11.99
N GLU A 35 -4.87 15.58 11.11
CA GLU A 35 -6.11 14.90 10.71
C GLU A 35 -6.05 14.45 9.25
N VAL A 36 -6.86 13.45 8.89
CA VAL A 36 -6.99 12.95 7.52
C VAL A 36 -7.55 14.05 6.62
N THR A 37 -6.97 14.21 5.43
CA THR A 37 -7.43 15.19 4.42
C THR A 37 -7.87 14.49 3.14
N ASP A 38 -8.71 15.16 2.33
CA ASP A 38 -9.10 14.65 1.00
C ASP A 38 -7.88 14.39 0.11
N ARG A 39 -6.82 15.19 0.25
CA ARG A 39 -5.55 14.97 -0.45
C ARG A 39 -4.90 13.65 -0.06
N LEU A 40 -4.95 13.26 1.21
CA LEU A 40 -4.45 11.97 1.68
C LEU A 40 -5.31 10.82 1.15
N LEU A 41 -6.63 10.98 1.14
CA LEU A 41 -7.56 9.98 0.58
C LEU A 41 -7.28 9.73 -0.90
N ASN A 42 -7.20 10.81 -1.70
CA ASN A 42 -6.95 10.75 -3.14
C ASN A 42 -5.56 10.17 -3.50
N PHE A 43 -4.63 10.08 -2.54
CA PHE A 43 -3.33 9.43 -2.77
C PHE A 43 -3.42 7.89 -2.70
N TYR A 44 -4.38 7.34 -1.94
CA TYR A 44 -4.52 5.91 -1.71
C TYR A 44 -5.62 5.22 -2.54
N GLU A 45 -6.49 6.00 -3.19
CA GLU A 45 -7.42 5.49 -4.23
C GLU A 45 -6.68 4.76 -5.36
#